data_AF-C7N2F6-F1
#
_entry.id   AF-C7N2F6-F1
#
_cell.length_a   1.000
_cell.length_b   1.000
_cell.length_c   1.000
_cell.angle_alpha   90.00
_cell.angle_beta   90.00
_cell.angle_gamma   90.00
#
_symmetry.space_group_name_H-M   'P 1'
#
loop_
_entity.id
_entity.type
_entity.pdbx_description
1 polymer ?
#
loop_
_entity_poly.entity_id
_entity_poly.type
_entity_poly.pdbx_seq_one_letter_code
_entity_poly.pdbx_strand_id
1 'polypeptide(L)'
;MGNERGVRAGIRQKWEDKATAECAEISRKLSDDSFRARKGRAQKEEGPGCFASVVGAVVGFFAPSMIGLHPGICLVGLIVGAIAGGFLYDSGVDSTNDGIEKNVKRLESEAEQKRIAARDRCSREADREIAAYDARVAKCIEKAKANSSYLGRMADFLVQEFDKQLQARQWIAGNADRDVVVDFGFEVTRTELRIFDGENWHSNVYTFHRERYTALNSSEECEAMAQVLSKVFAAKLKPKYKSQHATLKIIDQLDGMVKRRFTMPNKNFVSGTNIF
;
A
#
# COMPACT_ATOMS: atom_id res chain seq x y z
N MET A 1 -0.75 -16.90 -3.08
CA MET A 1 -0.27 -15.55 -2.74
C MET A 1 -1.34 -14.55 -3.13
N GLY A 2 -2.33 -14.34 -2.25
CA GLY A 2 -3.46 -13.45 -2.50
C GLY A 2 -3.22 -12.11 -1.82
N ASN A 3 -2.94 -11.09 -2.62
CA ASN A 3 -3.21 -9.65 -2.44
C ASN A 3 -3.70 -9.19 -1.03
N GLU A 4 -2.89 -9.31 0.02
CA GLU A 4 -3.14 -8.66 1.31
C GLU A 4 -2.65 -7.20 1.23
N ARG A 5 -3.29 -6.41 0.38
CA ARG A 5 -3.17 -4.96 0.49
C ARG A 5 -4.01 -4.56 1.69
N GLY A 6 -3.32 -4.17 2.75
CA GLY A 6 -3.96 -3.63 3.94
C GLY A 6 -4.99 -2.54 3.66
N VAL A 7 -5.94 -2.31 4.56
CA VAL A 7 -7.05 -1.34 4.41
C VAL A 7 -6.53 0.03 3.98
N ARG A 8 -5.43 0.48 4.58
CA ARG A 8 -4.77 1.76 4.22
C ARG A 8 -4.20 1.75 2.80
N ALA A 9 -3.60 0.63 2.37
CA ALA A 9 -3.10 0.47 1.01
C ALA A 9 -4.24 0.40 -0.03
N GLY A 10 -5.35 -0.26 0.32
CA GLY A 10 -6.56 -0.28 -0.51
C GLY A 10 -7.17 1.11 -0.71
N ILE A 11 -7.23 1.92 0.35
CA ILE A 11 -7.66 3.32 0.25
C ILE A 11 -6.73 4.12 -0.68
N ARG A 12 -5.40 4.01 -0.51
CA ARG A 12 -4.43 4.70 -1.37
C ARG A 12 -4.59 4.32 -2.83
N GLN A 13 -4.68 3.02 -3.12
CA GLN A 13 -4.84 2.53 -4.48
C GLN A 13 -6.11 3.08 -5.14
N LYS A 14 -7.25 3.06 -4.42
CA LYS A 14 -8.52 3.62 -4.92
C LYS A 14 -8.37 5.08 -5.36
N TRP A 15 -7.64 5.89 -4.59
CA TRP A 15 -7.41 7.31 -4.90
C TRP A 15 -6.35 7.52 -5.98
N GLU A 16 -5.35 6.65 -6.06
CA GLU A 16 -4.38 6.63 -7.17
C GLU A 16 -5.05 6.27 -8.51
N ASP A 17 -5.95 5.30 -8.52
CA ASP A 17 -6.73 4.91 -9.70
C ASP A 17 -7.61 6.07 -10.17
N LYS A 18 -8.26 6.78 -9.23
CA LYS A 18 -9.05 7.97 -9.53
C LYS A 18 -8.19 9.12 -10.08
N ALA A 19 -7.04 9.39 -9.46
CA ALA A 19 -6.10 10.41 -9.95
C ALA A 19 -5.62 10.09 -11.38
N THR A 20 -5.35 8.81 -11.66
CA THR A 20 -4.94 8.35 -12.98
C THR A 20 -6.04 8.55 -14.02
N ALA A 21 -7.29 8.24 -13.67
CA ALA A 21 -8.44 8.49 -14.55
C ALA A 21 -8.64 9.99 -14.84
N GLU A 22 -8.55 10.86 -13.82
CA GLU A 22 -8.65 12.31 -13.99
C GLU A 22 -7.49 12.85 -14.87
N CYS A 23 -6.27 12.37 -14.66
CA CYS A 23 -5.12 12.73 -15.50
C CYS A 23 -5.30 12.28 -16.96
N ALA A 24 -5.88 11.10 -17.21
CA ALA A 24 -6.19 10.62 -18.55
C ALA A 24 -7.24 11.50 -19.24
N GLU A 25 -8.27 11.93 -18.52
CA GLU A 25 -9.28 12.86 -19.04
C GLU A 25 -8.67 14.23 -19.39
N ILE A 26 -7.81 14.78 -18.52
CA ILE A 26 -7.10 16.04 -18.78
C ILE A 26 -6.22 15.90 -20.03
N SER A 27 -5.53 14.77 -20.18
CA SER A 27 -4.68 14.49 -21.35
C SER A 27 -5.49 14.44 -22.65
N ARG A 28 -6.67 13.80 -22.61
CA ARG A 28 -7.57 13.74 -23.75
C ARG A 28 -8.08 15.13 -24.14
N LYS A 29 -8.52 15.93 -23.16
CA LYS A 29 -8.94 17.31 -23.40
C LYS A 29 -7.82 18.17 -23.98
N LEU A 30 -6.61 18.07 -23.44
CA LEU A 30 -5.44 18.77 -23.98
C LEU A 30 -5.18 18.40 -25.45
N SER A 31 -5.31 17.12 -25.80
CA SER A 31 -5.15 16.66 -27.18
C SER A 31 -6.21 17.26 -28.10
N ASP A 32 -7.49 17.22 -27.69
CA ASP A 32 -8.61 17.78 -28.45
C ASP A 32 -8.48 19.31 -28.61
N ASP A 33 -8.14 20.03 -27.54
CA ASP A 33 -7.99 21.49 -27.54
C ASP A 33 -6.78 21.93 -28.38
N SER A 34 -5.66 21.20 -28.28
CA SER A 34 -4.47 21.46 -29.12
C SER A 34 -4.77 21.22 -30.60
N PHE A 35 -5.52 20.16 -30.92
CA PHE A 35 -5.94 19.89 -32.30
C PHE A 35 -6.88 20.98 -32.82
N ARG A 36 -7.86 21.41 -32.02
CA ARG A 36 -8.78 22.51 -32.39
C ARG A 36 -8.05 23.84 -32.56
N ALA A 37 -7.10 24.16 -31.69
CA ALA A 37 -6.29 25.38 -31.80
C ALA A 37 -5.51 25.43 -33.12
N ARG A 38 -5.03 24.28 -33.60
CA ARG A 38 -4.37 24.15 -34.91
C ARG A 38 -5.37 24.20 -36.08
N LYS A 39 -6.50 23.49 -36.00
CA LYS A 39 -7.51 23.40 -37.07
C LYS A 39 -8.32 24.70 -37.28
N GLY A 40 -8.73 25.37 -36.20
CA GLY A 40 -9.53 26.59 -36.27
C GLY A 40 -8.82 27.79 -36.91
N ARG A 41 -7.49 27.71 -37.08
CA ARG A 41 -6.72 28.72 -37.82
C ARG A 41 -6.44 28.35 -39.27
N ALA A 42 -6.29 27.06 -39.59
CA ALA A 42 -6.27 26.59 -40.99
C ALA A 42 -7.53 27.06 -41.75
N GLN A 43 -8.70 26.99 -41.11
CA GLN A 43 -9.95 27.54 -41.66
C GLN A 43 -10.03 29.09 -41.70
N LYS A 44 -9.17 29.80 -40.97
CA LYS A 44 -9.11 31.28 -40.99
C LYS A 44 -8.09 31.82 -42.00
N GLU A 45 -7.16 31.00 -42.45
CA GLU A 45 -6.14 31.35 -43.46
C GLU A 45 -6.50 30.86 -44.88
N GLU A 46 -7.56 30.06 -45.04
CA GLU A 46 -8.06 29.66 -46.36
C GLU A 46 -9.01 30.71 -46.98
N GLY A 47 -8.43 31.56 -47.85
CA GLY A 47 -9.08 31.85 -49.14
C GLY A 47 -9.19 30.55 -49.97
N PRO A 48 -10.08 30.48 -50.98
CA PRO A 48 -10.52 29.21 -51.56
C PRO A 48 -9.41 28.58 -52.41
N GLY A 49 -8.72 27.59 -51.87
CA GLY A 49 -7.76 26.80 -52.63
C GLY A 49 -7.13 25.70 -51.77
N CYS A 50 -7.36 24.46 -52.19
CA CYS A 50 -6.68 23.23 -51.73
C CYS A 50 -7.25 22.56 -50.46
N PHE A 51 -8.38 21.87 -50.67
CA PHE A 51 -8.67 20.62 -49.97
C PHE A 51 -7.51 19.63 -50.16
N ALA A 52 -6.63 19.49 -49.16
CA ALA A 52 -5.70 18.36 -49.08
C ALA A 52 -5.39 17.99 -47.63
N SER A 53 -5.89 16.82 -47.24
CA SER A 53 -5.37 15.94 -46.18
C SER A 53 -5.10 16.53 -44.78
N VAL A 54 -6.16 16.65 -43.97
CA VAL A 54 -6.04 16.61 -42.49
C VAL A 54 -6.61 15.29 -42.00
N VAL A 55 -5.93 14.19 -42.34
CA VAL A 55 -6.18 12.86 -41.78
C VAL A 55 -4.82 12.24 -41.46
N GLY A 56 -4.53 12.06 -40.17
CA GLY A 56 -3.31 11.41 -39.65
C GLY A 56 -2.71 12.22 -38.50
N ALA A 57 -2.46 11.70 -37.29
CA ALA A 57 -2.51 10.35 -36.78
C ALA A 57 -2.98 10.40 -35.31
N VAL A 58 -4.04 9.65 -34.98
CA VAL A 58 -4.37 9.29 -33.60
C VAL A 58 -4.19 7.79 -33.51
N VAL A 59 -2.95 7.32 -33.35
CA VAL A 59 -2.66 5.94 -32.96
C VAL A 59 -1.42 5.89 -32.08
N GLY A 60 -1.57 5.28 -30.90
CA GLY A 60 -0.52 4.94 -29.93
C GLY A 60 -0.69 5.72 -28.63
N PHE A 61 -1.03 5.15 -27.48
CA PHE A 61 -0.87 3.78 -27.01
C PHE A 61 -1.85 3.55 -25.84
N PHE A 62 -2.87 2.71 -26.01
CA PHE A 62 -3.49 2.01 -24.90
C PHE A 62 -2.68 0.74 -24.68
N ALA A 63 -1.84 0.72 -23.65
CA ALA A 63 -1.39 -0.54 -23.06
C ALA A 63 -1.31 -0.37 -21.53
N PRO A 64 -2.00 -1.22 -20.76
CA PRO A 64 -1.87 -1.26 -19.32
C PRO A 64 -0.58 -2.01 -18.97
N SER A 65 0.53 -1.32 -18.71
CA SER A 65 1.69 -1.95 -18.08
C SER A 65 1.47 -2.04 -16.57
N MET A 66 0.67 -3.03 -16.17
CA MET A 66 0.94 -3.77 -14.95
C MET A 66 2.30 -4.45 -15.14
N ILE A 67 3.32 -3.98 -14.43
CA ILE A 67 4.44 -4.72 -13.82
C ILE A 67 5.53 -3.70 -13.47
N GLY A 68 5.64 -3.42 -12.16
CA GLY A 68 6.89 -3.06 -11.48
C GLY A 68 7.70 -1.88 -12.01
N LEU A 69 7.31 -0.65 -11.68
CA LEU A 69 8.27 0.43 -11.48
C LEU A 69 7.85 1.29 -10.27
N HIS A 70 8.85 1.68 -9.49
CA HIS A 70 8.72 2.43 -8.24
C HIS A 70 7.86 3.71 -8.36
N PRO A 71 7.27 4.19 -7.24
CA PRO A 71 6.37 5.35 -7.23
C PRO A 71 7.19 6.64 -7.29
N GLY A 72 7.64 6.98 -8.48
CA GLY A 72 8.41 8.17 -8.71
C GLY A 72 9.08 8.08 -10.05
N ILE A 73 8.74 9.01 -10.93
CA ILE A 73 9.45 9.32 -12.17
C ILE A 73 8.97 8.50 -13.39
N CYS A 74 8.69 9.25 -14.46
CA CYS A 74 8.55 8.84 -15.86
C CYS A 74 7.22 8.24 -16.35
N LEU A 75 6.21 9.12 -16.48
CA LEU A 75 5.25 9.07 -17.60
C LEU A 75 4.86 10.48 -18.11
N VAL A 76 5.76 11.46 -17.94
CA VAL A 76 5.57 12.83 -18.45
C VAL A 76 6.10 12.98 -19.89
N GLY A 77 6.96 12.06 -20.37
CA GLY A 77 7.75 12.27 -21.60
C GLY A 77 7.25 11.66 -22.90
N LEU A 78 6.34 10.67 -22.90
CA LEU A 78 6.15 9.82 -24.09
C LEU A 78 5.08 10.31 -25.09
N ILE A 79 4.29 11.33 -24.74
CA ILE A 79 3.31 11.93 -25.67
C ILE A 79 3.94 13.06 -26.51
N VAL A 80 5.14 13.53 -26.14
CA VAL A 80 5.82 14.67 -26.78
C VAL A 80 6.39 14.32 -28.16
N GLY A 81 6.73 13.05 -28.42
CA GLY A 81 7.45 12.66 -29.64
C GLY A 81 6.60 12.52 -30.91
N ALA A 82 5.33 12.14 -30.79
CA ALA A 82 4.52 11.76 -31.97
C ALA A 82 3.82 12.94 -32.65
N ILE A 83 3.61 14.06 -31.94
CA ILE A 83 2.84 15.21 -32.45
C ILE A 83 3.75 16.28 -33.11
N ALA A 84 5.07 16.21 -32.88
CA ALA A 84 6.05 17.13 -33.45
C ALA A 84 6.61 16.67 -34.82
N GLY A 85 6.48 15.40 -35.19
CA GLY A 85 7.13 14.84 -36.39
C GLY A 85 6.38 14.97 -37.72
N GLY A 86 5.15 15.51 -37.72
CA GLY A 86 4.27 15.47 -38.90
C GLY A 86 4.23 16.73 -39.77
N PHE A 87 4.86 17.84 -39.38
CA PHE A 87 4.68 19.13 -40.07
C PHE A 87 5.94 20.00 -40.04
N LEU A 88 7.05 19.47 -40.55
CA LEU A 88 8.22 20.27 -40.90
C LEU A 88 8.55 20.05 -42.37
N TYR A 89 7.91 20.83 -43.25
CA TYR A 89 8.49 21.33 -44.50
C TYR A 89 7.52 22.35 -45.12
N ASP A 90 7.69 23.64 -44.81
CA ASP A 90 7.97 24.66 -45.83
C ASP A 90 8.38 26.00 -45.17
N SER A 91 9.40 26.63 -45.74
CA SER A 91 10.11 27.78 -45.21
C SER A 91 9.43 29.10 -45.60
N GLY A 92 8.49 29.57 -44.77
CA GLY A 92 7.83 30.88 -44.99
C GLY A 92 6.93 31.44 -43.87
N VAL A 93 6.96 30.89 -42.64
CA VAL A 93 5.91 31.16 -41.62
C VAL A 93 6.50 31.46 -40.22
N ASP A 94 7.57 32.23 -40.12
CA ASP A 94 8.29 32.36 -38.83
C ASP A 94 7.51 33.11 -37.73
N SER A 95 6.73 34.15 -38.05
CA SER A 95 5.99 34.92 -37.01
C SER A 95 4.67 34.28 -36.57
N THR A 96 4.06 33.44 -37.41
CA THR A 96 2.74 32.84 -37.19
C THR A 96 2.84 31.50 -36.45
N ASN A 97 3.94 30.76 -36.65
CA ASN A 97 4.25 29.53 -35.93
C ASN A 97 4.53 29.82 -34.44
N ASP A 98 5.22 30.91 -34.14
CA ASP A 98 5.53 31.36 -32.78
C ASP A 98 4.27 31.57 -31.92
N GLY A 99 3.18 32.08 -32.51
CA GLY A 99 1.91 32.29 -31.80
C GLY A 99 1.17 30.98 -31.50
N ILE A 100 1.28 29.99 -32.39
CA ILE A 100 0.70 28.66 -32.20
C ILE A 100 1.47 27.90 -31.14
N GLU A 101 2.81 27.94 -31.23
CA GLU A 101 3.69 27.30 -30.26
C GLU A 101 3.48 27.88 -28.86
N LYS A 102 3.32 29.20 -28.72
CA LYS A 102 2.99 29.84 -27.44
C LYS A 102 1.63 29.40 -26.88
N ASN A 103 0.60 29.27 -27.72
CA ASN A 103 -0.72 28.83 -27.27
C ASN A 103 -0.75 27.35 -26.87
N VAL A 104 -0.08 26.48 -27.63
CA VAL A 104 0.06 25.05 -27.29
C VAL A 104 0.86 24.89 -26.00
N LYS A 105 2.00 25.58 -25.86
CA LYS A 105 2.79 25.59 -24.62
C LYS A 105 1.99 26.07 -23.41
N ARG A 106 1.10 27.05 -23.58
CA ARG A 106 0.19 27.50 -22.53
C ARG A 106 -0.84 26.43 -22.17
N LEU A 107 -1.46 25.78 -23.14
CA LEU A 107 -2.41 24.69 -22.89
C LEU A 107 -1.73 23.51 -22.17
N GLU A 108 -0.50 23.19 -22.57
CA GLU A 108 0.32 22.16 -21.92
C GLU A 108 0.63 22.52 -20.46
N SER A 109 1.04 23.77 -20.19
CA SER A 109 1.33 24.20 -18.82
C SER A 109 0.08 24.24 -17.94
N GLU A 110 -1.06 24.68 -18.47
CA GLU A 110 -2.35 24.64 -17.78
C GLU A 110 -2.81 23.21 -17.50
N ALA A 111 -2.65 22.30 -18.47
CA ALA A 111 -2.99 20.89 -18.31
C ALA A 111 -2.10 20.20 -17.27
N GLU A 112 -0.79 20.52 -17.26
CA GLU A 112 0.14 19.99 -16.27
C GLU A 112 -0.21 20.47 -14.86
N GLN A 113 -0.50 21.76 -14.69
CA GLN A 113 -0.99 22.29 -13.41
C GLN A 113 -2.28 21.61 -12.95
N LYS A 114 -3.22 21.33 -13.87
CA LYS A 114 -4.45 20.59 -13.56
C LYS A 114 -4.16 19.15 -13.14
N ARG A 115 -3.21 18.46 -13.78
CA ARG A 115 -2.81 17.09 -13.39
C ARG A 115 -2.17 17.06 -12.00
N ILE A 116 -1.25 17.99 -11.72
CA ILE A 116 -0.63 18.14 -10.40
C ILE A 116 -1.72 18.40 -9.34
N ALA A 117 -2.61 19.36 -9.60
CA ALA A 117 -3.70 19.69 -8.68
C ALA A 117 -4.67 18.51 -8.45
N ALA A 118 -4.98 17.73 -9.48
CA ALA A 118 -5.83 16.54 -9.38
C ALA A 118 -5.16 15.45 -8.51
N ARG A 119 -3.86 15.21 -8.71
CA ARG A 119 -3.09 14.26 -7.91
C ARG A 119 -2.98 14.71 -6.45
N ASP A 120 -2.66 15.98 -6.21
CA ASP A 120 -2.57 16.55 -4.86
C ASP A 120 -3.92 16.53 -4.14
N ARG A 121 -5.01 16.75 -4.87
CA ARG A 121 -6.36 16.63 -4.31
C ARG A 121 -6.67 15.19 -3.93
N CYS A 122 -6.45 14.22 -4.83
CA CYS A 122 -6.70 12.81 -4.56
C CYS A 122 -5.84 12.28 -3.40
N SER A 123 -4.57 12.69 -3.32
CA SER A 123 -3.70 12.36 -2.19
C SER A 123 -4.25 12.90 -0.88
N ARG A 124 -4.69 14.16 -0.84
CA ARG A 124 -5.32 14.74 0.36
C ARG A 124 -6.61 14.04 0.76
N GLU A 125 -7.42 13.61 -0.21
CA GLU A 125 -8.65 12.85 0.06
C GLU A 125 -8.31 11.44 0.61
N ALA A 126 -7.26 10.78 0.09
CA ALA A 126 -6.76 9.52 0.62
C ALA A 126 -6.27 9.64 2.07
N ASP A 127 -5.47 10.66 2.37
CA ASP A 127 -4.94 10.90 3.71
C ASP A 127 -6.07 11.22 4.71
N ARG A 128 -7.11 11.95 4.28
CA ARG A 128 -8.29 12.21 5.10
C ARG A 128 -9.07 10.93 5.40
N GLU A 129 -9.25 10.06 4.40
CA GLU A 129 -9.97 8.79 4.58
C GLU A 129 -9.18 7.83 5.50
N ILE A 130 -7.85 7.77 5.36
CA ILE A 130 -6.97 7.04 6.27
C ILE A 130 -7.04 7.61 7.69
N ALA A 131 -6.94 8.94 7.87
CA ALA A 131 -7.02 9.55 9.18
C ALA A 131 -8.39 9.31 9.86
N ALA A 132 -9.47 9.34 9.09
CA ALA A 132 -10.80 9.00 9.58
C ALA A 132 -10.91 7.53 10.00
N TYR A 133 -10.28 6.62 9.25
CA TYR A 133 -10.18 5.21 9.61
C TYR A 133 -9.38 5.02 10.90
N ASP A 134 -8.20 5.64 11.02
CA ASP A 134 -7.34 5.58 12.22
C ASP A 134 -8.07 6.11 13.46
N ALA A 135 -8.85 7.19 13.33
CA ALA A 135 -9.69 7.71 14.41
C ALA A 135 -10.77 6.71 14.86
N ARG A 136 -11.38 5.96 13.92
CA ARG A 136 -12.34 4.89 14.26
C ARG A 136 -11.65 3.72 14.95
N VAL A 137 -10.47 3.31 14.48
CA VAL A 137 -9.65 2.28 15.14
C VAL A 137 -9.32 2.70 16.58
N ALA A 138 -8.85 3.94 16.79
CA ALA A 138 -8.54 4.45 18.12
C ALA A 138 -9.75 4.40 19.07
N LYS A 139 -10.94 4.76 18.58
CA LYS A 139 -12.19 4.64 19.36
C LYS A 139 -12.51 3.19 19.70
N CYS A 140 -12.28 2.26 18.76
CA CYS A 140 -12.47 0.83 19.00
C CYS A 140 -11.45 0.27 20.00
N ILE A 141 -10.22 0.77 20.01
CA ILE A 141 -9.18 0.41 20.99
C ILE A 141 -9.63 0.75 22.41
N GLU A 142 -10.15 1.95 22.63
CA GLU A 142 -10.63 2.37 23.95
C GLU A 142 -11.83 1.52 24.41
N LYS A 143 -12.76 1.19 23.50
CA LYS A 143 -13.85 0.25 23.79
C LYS A 143 -13.35 -1.15 24.14
N ALA A 144 -12.37 -1.67 23.40
CA ALA A 144 -11.80 -2.98 23.64
C ALA A 144 -11.08 -3.06 25.00
N LYS A 145 -10.33 -2.01 25.37
CA LYS A 145 -9.69 -1.91 26.69
C LYS A 145 -10.71 -1.89 27.83
N ALA A 146 -11.83 -1.20 27.67
CA ALA A 146 -12.88 -1.12 28.68
C ALA A 146 -13.52 -2.49 28.97
N ASN A 147 -13.58 -3.38 27.97
CA ASN A 147 -14.10 -4.73 28.11
C ASN A 147 -12.99 -5.77 28.37
N SER A 148 -12.18 -5.55 29.41
CA SER A 148 -10.93 -6.29 29.66
C SER A 148 -11.10 -7.78 30.00
N SER A 149 -12.29 -8.24 30.39
CA SER A 149 -12.52 -9.60 30.90
C SER A 149 -12.32 -10.70 29.85
N TYR A 150 -12.57 -10.43 28.57
CA TYR A 150 -12.35 -11.40 27.48
C TYR A 150 -10.92 -11.40 26.94
N LEU A 151 -10.23 -10.25 27.02
CA LEU A 151 -8.86 -10.10 26.54
C LEU A 151 -7.88 -11.00 27.30
N GLY A 152 -8.13 -11.22 28.60
CA GLY A 152 -7.32 -12.11 29.43
C GLY A 152 -7.26 -13.53 28.88
N ARG A 153 -8.43 -14.14 28.62
CA ARG A 153 -8.54 -15.53 28.12
C ARG A 153 -7.92 -15.70 26.73
N MET A 154 -8.14 -14.74 25.83
CA MET A 154 -7.51 -14.76 24.50
C MET A 154 -5.99 -14.62 24.59
N ALA A 155 -5.50 -13.76 25.47
CA ALA A 155 -4.06 -13.61 25.69
C ALA A 155 -3.44 -14.86 26.33
N ASP A 156 -4.16 -15.54 27.22
CA ASP A 156 -3.71 -16.82 27.81
C ASP A 156 -3.62 -17.93 26.75
N PHE A 157 -4.60 -18.00 25.84
CA PHE A 157 -4.52 -18.88 24.67
C PHE A 157 -3.28 -18.57 23.81
N LEU A 158 -3.01 -17.30 23.51
CA LEU A 158 -1.81 -16.92 22.75
C LEU A 158 -0.50 -17.28 23.48
N VAL A 159 -0.44 -17.10 24.80
CA VAL A 159 0.73 -17.50 25.60
C VAL A 159 0.93 -19.02 25.55
N GLN A 160 -0.14 -19.80 25.67
CA GLN A 160 -0.06 -21.26 25.60
C GLN A 160 0.46 -21.74 24.25
N GLU A 161 -0.03 -21.18 23.15
CA GLU A 161 0.41 -21.55 21.81
C GLU A 161 1.84 -21.07 21.52
N PHE A 162 2.21 -19.88 22.00
CA PHE A 162 3.59 -19.42 21.98
C PHE A 162 4.52 -20.37 22.74
N ASP A 163 4.14 -20.83 23.93
CA ASP A 163 4.96 -21.75 24.73
C ASP A 163 5.22 -23.05 23.98
N LYS A 164 4.21 -23.61 23.30
CA LYS A 164 4.34 -24.82 22.49
C LYS A 164 5.36 -24.62 21.37
N GLN A 165 5.28 -23.50 20.65
CA GLN A 165 6.24 -23.18 19.60
C GLN A 165 7.65 -22.98 20.16
N LEU A 166 7.79 -22.28 21.28
CA LEU A 166 9.09 -22.06 21.91
C LEU A 166 9.72 -23.37 22.37
N GLN A 167 8.94 -24.27 22.99
CA GLN A 167 9.43 -25.59 23.41
C GLN A 167 9.88 -26.43 22.21
N ALA A 168 9.10 -26.45 21.13
CA ALA A 168 9.47 -27.15 19.91
C ALA A 168 10.80 -26.59 19.32
N ARG A 169 10.96 -25.26 19.30
CA ARG A 169 12.18 -24.61 18.82
C ARG A 169 13.38 -24.87 19.72
N GLN A 170 13.20 -24.87 21.05
CA GLN A 170 14.25 -25.22 22.01
C GLN A 170 14.72 -26.67 21.87
N TRP A 171 13.82 -27.60 21.53
CA TRP A 171 14.17 -29.00 21.31
C TRP A 171 14.99 -29.22 20.03
N ILE A 172 14.73 -28.42 18.99
CA ILE A 172 15.43 -28.51 17.70
C ILE A 172 16.75 -27.73 17.70
N ALA A 173 16.88 -26.68 18.52
CA ALA A 173 18.06 -25.82 18.55
C ALA A 173 19.34 -26.61 18.90
N GLY A 174 20.32 -26.56 17.99
CA GLY A 174 21.58 -27.28 18.12
C GLY A 174 22.56 -26.58 19.06
N ASN A 175 23.69 -27.23 19.35
CA ASN A 175 24.76 -26.64 20.16
C ASN A 175 25.52 -25.48 19.47
N ALA A 176 25.39 -25.37 18.14
CA ALA A 176 25.97 -24.28 17.35
C ALA A 176 25.10 -23.01 17.34
N ASP A 177 23.80 -23.13 17.67
CA ASP A 177 22.88 -22.00 17.66
C ASP A 177 23.06 -21.17 18.91
N ARG A 178 23.50 -19.92 18.78
CA ARG A 178 23.69 -19.01 19.91
C ARG A 178 22.37 -18.62 20.58
N ASP A 179 21.33 -18.44 19.76
CA ASP A 179 20.03 -17.95 20.18
C ASP A 179 18.91 -18.85 19.63
N VAL A 180 17.85 -19.02 20.40
CA VAL A 180 16.58 -19.59 19.96
C VAL A 180 15.68 -18.46 19.49
N VAL A 181 15.23 -18.53 18.24
CA VAL A 181 14.35 -17.53 17.61
C VAL A 181 12.98 -18.14 17.30
N VAL A 182 11.92 -17.41 17.62
CA VAL A 182 10.52 -17.78 17.33
C VAL A 182 9.82 -16.60 16.67
N ASP A 183 9.29 -16.79 15.47
CA ASP A 183 8.49 -15.78 14.76
C ASP A 183 7.00 -16.08 14.95
N PHE A 184 6.44 -15.60 16.06
CA PHE A 184 5.06 -15.83 16.44
C PHE A 184 4.13 -14.78 15.83
N GLY A 185 3.12 -15.22 15.11
CA GLY A 185 2.11 -14.37 14.51
C GLY A 185 0.69 -14.77 14.87
N PHE A 186 -0.20 -13.78 14.92
CA PHE A 186 -1.64 -14.03 15.02
C PHE A 186 -2.44 -13.02 14.21
N GLU A 187 -3.61 -13.45 13.75
CA GLU A 187 -4.59 -12.64 13.03
C GLU A 187 -5.92 -12.67 13.77
N VAL A 188 -6.48 -11.48 14.01
CA VAL A 188 -7.84 -11.33 14.51
C VAL A 188 -8.78 -11.12 13.34
N THR A 189 -9.67 -12.08 13.14
CA THR A 189 -10.77 -11.98 12.18
C THR A 189 -12.06 -11.63 12.91
N ARG A 190 -13.17 -11.49 12.16
CA ARG A 190 -14.48 -11.17 12.74
C ARG A 190 -14.96 -12.22 13.74
N THR A 191 -14.59 -13.48 13.56
CA THR A 191 -15.16 -14.61 14.30
C THR A 191 -14.13 -15.42 15.05
N GLU A 192 -12.85 -15.21 14.77
CA GLU A 192 -11.77 -16.11 15.15
C GLU A 192 -10.47 -15.36 15.37
N LEU A 193 -9.64 -15.91 16.24
CA LEU A 193 -8.23 -15.58 16.37
C LEU A 193 -7.40 -16.77 15.85
N ARG A 194 -6.57 -16.50 14.85
CA ARG A 194 -5.75 -17.50 14.14
C ARG A 194 -4.28 -17.28 14.44
N ILE A 195 -3.49 -18.35 14.44
CA ILE A 195 -2.05 -18.31 14.76
C ILE A 195 -1.26 -18.77 13.54
N PHE A 196 -0.09 -18.17 13.34
CA PHE A 196 0.88 -18.57 12.32
C PHE A 196 2.32 -18.49 12.86
N ASP A 197 3.21 -19.33 12.34
CA ASP A 197 4.67 -19.25 12.57
C ASP A 197 5.32 -18.80 11.26
N GLY A 198 5.81 -17.56 11.25
CA GLY A 198 6.45 -16.98 10.08
C GLY A 198 5.49 -16.77 8.90
N GLU A 199 5.31 -17.83 8.10
CA GLU A 199 4.51 -17.89 6.86
C GLU A 199 3.46 -19.01 6.89
N ASN A 200 3.51 -19.91 7.89
CA ASN A 200 2.64 -21.08 7.94
C ASN A 200 1.51 -20.91 8.96
N TRP A 201 0.28 -21.12 8.53
CA TRP A 201 -0.90 -21.11 9.41
C TRP A 201 -0.96 -22.37 10.28
N HIS A 202 -1.23 -22.19 11.57
CA HIS A 202 -1.54 -23.29 12.46
C HIS A 202 -3.01 -23.67 12.35
N SER A 203 -3.30 -24.95 12.56
CA SER A 203 -4.67 -25.48 12.63
C SER A 203 -5.41 -25.05 13.90
N ASN A 204 -4.69 -24.61 14.94
CA ASN A 204 -5.28 -24.16 16.19
C ASN A 204 -5.86 -22.75 16.04
N VAL A 205 -7.18 -22.66 16.23
CA VAL A 205 -7.95 -21.42 16.10
C VAL A 205 -8.77 -21.21 17.36
N TYR A 206 -8.82 -19.97 17.82
CA TYR A 206 -9.69 -19.56 18.93
C TYR A 206 -10.98 -18.97 18.37
N THR A 207 -12.05 -19.76 18.37
CA THR A 207 -13.35 -19.35 17.82
C THR A 207 -14.17 -18.58 18.85
N PHE A 208 -14.56 -17.34 18.54
CA PHE A 208 -15.30 -16.46 19.45
C PHE A 208 -16.64 -17.06 19.89
N HIS A 209 -17.36 -17.68 18.97
CA HIS A 209 -18.65 -18.29 19.27
C HIS A 209 -18.55 -19.44 20.30
N ARG A 210 -17.55 -20.31 20.16
CA ARG A 210 -17.29 -21.41 21.12
C ARG A 210 -17.01 -20.88 22.52
N GLU A 211 -16.43 -19.70 22.59
CA GLU A 211 -15.99 -19.02 23.82
C GLU A 211 -17.02 -18.01 24.35
N ARG A 212 -18.21 -17.98 23.73
CA ARG A 212 -19.35 -17.09 24.03
C ARG A 212 -19.03 -15.59 23.89
N TYR A 213 -18.13 -15.25 22.98
CA TYR A 213 -17.87 -13.87 22.61
C TYR A 213 -18.65 -13.48 21.36
N THR A 214 -19.12 -12.23 21.36
CA THR A 214 -19.73 -11.61 20.19
C THR A 214 -18.69 -11.48 19.08
N ALA A 215 -19.10 -11.77 17.84
CA ALA A 215 -18.28 -11.51 16.67
C ALA A 215 -17.99 -10.00 16.53
N LEU A 216 -16.85 -9.68 15.93
CA LEU A 216 -16.51 -8.32 15.54
C LEU A 216 -17.24 -7.97 14.24
N ASN A 217 -17.71 -6.74 14.17
CA ASN A 217 -18.61 -6.28 13.11
C ASN A 217 -17.86 -5.54 11.99
N SER A 218 -16.65 -5.04 12.26
CA SER A 218 -15.87 -4.26 11.28
C SER A 218 -14.38 -4.58 11.31
N SER A 219 -13.66 -4.16 10.25
CA SER A 219 -12.20 -4.31 10.18
C SER A 219 -11.50 -3.42 11.22
N GLU A 220 -12.07 -2.27 11.55
CA GLU A 220 -11.55 -1.42 12.63
C GLU A 220 -11.59 -2.12 13.99
N GLU A 221 -12.64 -2.89 14.25
CA GLU A 221 -12.76 -3.67 15.49
C GLU A 221 -11.74 -4.82 15.53
N CYS A 222 -11.52 -5.51 14.40
CA CYS A 222 -10.48 -6.53 14.27
C CYS A 222 -9.07 -5.94 14.52
N GLU A 223 -8.75 -4.82 13.86
CA GLU A 223 -7.46 -4.16 14.03
C GLU A 223 -7.28 -3.70 15.49
N ALA A 224 -8.26 -2.99 16.04
CA ALA A 224 -8.22 -2.50 17.42
C ALA A 224 -8.01 -3.65 18.41
N MET A 225 -8.74 -4.75 18.23
CA MET A 225 -8.62 -5.95 19.03
C MET A 225 -7.22 -6.55 18.92
N ALA A 226 -6.66 -6.68 17.72
CA ALA A 226 -5.30 -7.17 17.52
C ALA A 226 -4.25 -6.29 18.21
N GLN A 227 -4.38 -4.97 18.15
CA GLN A 227 -3.47 -4.04 18.82
C GLN A 227 -3.52 -4.18 20.35
N VAL A 228 -4.73 -4.26 20.91
CA VAL A 228 -4.91 -4.40 22.37
C VAL A 228 -4.43 -5.77 22.83
N LEU A 229 -4.82 -6.83 22.12
CA LEU A 229 -4.42 -8.20 22.43
C LEU A 229 -2.91 -8.37 22.35
N SER A 230 -2.25 -7.77 21.36
CA SER A 230 -0.78 -7.74 21.23
C SER A 230 -0.10 -7.15 22.46
N LYS A 231 -0.66 -6.08 23.03
CA LYS A 231 -0.14 -5.44 24.26
C LYS A 231 -0.36 -6.33 25.48
N VAL A 232 -1.55 -6.92 25.64
CA VAL A 232 -1.87 -7.81 26.77
C VAL A 232 -1.02 -9.08 26.72
N PHE A 233 -0.89 -9.69 25.54
CA PHE A 233 0.00 -10.82 25.29
C PHE A 233 1.45 -10.49 25.69
N ALA A 234 2.00 -9.39 25.20
CA ALA A 234 3.36 -8.97 25.55
C ALA A 234 3.52 -8.70 27.05
N ALA A 235 2.52 -8.11 27.70
CA ALA A 235 2.52 -7.86 29.14
C ALA A 235 2.50 -9.15 29.97
N LYS A 236 1.79 -10.19 29.53
CA LYS A 236 1.82 -11.54 30.14
C LYS A 236 3.12 -12.28 29.87
N LEU A 237 3.69 -12.13 28.67
CA LEU A 237 4.90 -12.84 28.25
C LEU A 237 6.17 -12.29 28.92
N LYS A 238 6.28 -10.96 29.02
CA LYS A 238 7.47 -10.27 29.55
C LYS A 238 7.93 -10.78 30.93
N PRO A 239 7.08 -10.89 31.97
CA PRO A 239 7.52 -11.38 33.28
C PRO A 239 8.00 -12.83 33.24
N LYS A 240 7.42 -13.67 32.37
CA LYS A 240 7.76 -15.09 32.27
C LYS A 240 9.17 -15.35 31.73
N TYR A 241 9.66 -14.48 30.85
CA TYR A 241 10.98 -14.64 30.19
C TYR A 241 12.00 -13.54 30.55
N LYS A 242 11.68 -12.66 31.50
CA LYS A 242 12.54 -11.53 31.90
C LYS A 242 13.94 -11.97 32.37
N SER A 243 14.03 -13.12 33.06
CA SER A 243 15.29 -13.66 33.58
C SER A 243 16.19 -14.30 32.52
N GLN A 244 15.69 -14.51 31.30
CA GLN A 244 16.38 -15.25 30.25
C GLN A 244 17.03 -14.34 29.21
N HIS A 245 17.23 -13.04 29.49
CA HIS A 245 17.68 -12.04 28.50
C HIS A 245 16.86 -12.05 27.20
N ALA A 246 15.61 -12.51 27.27
CA ALA A 246 14.78 -12.65 26.09
C ALA A 246 14.33 -11.29 25.57
N THR A 247 14.30 -11.15 24.25
CA THR A 247 13.81 -9.96 23.55
C THR A 247 12.56 -10.32 22.76
N LEU A 248 11.56 -9.44 22.82
CA LEU A 248 10.32 -9.55 22.05
C LEU A 248 10.16 -8.28 21.22
N LYS A 249 10.27 -8.41 19.90
CA LYS A 249 10.16 -7.31 18.95
C LYS A 249 8.92 -7.51 18.08
N ILE A 250 8.22 -6.43 17.76
CA ILE A 250 7.18 -6.46 16.73
C ILE A 250 7.91 -6.41 15.37
N ILE A 251 7.61 -7.37 14.50
CA ILE A 251 8.13 -7.42 13.13
C ILE A 251 7.16 -6.71 12.20
N ASP A 252 5.86 -6.97 12.37
CA ASP A 252 4.82 -6.45 11.49
C ASP A 252 3.49 -6.31 12.23
N GLN A 253 2.68 -5.34 11.79
CA GLN A 253 1.33 -5.09 12.29
C GLN A 253 0.49 -4.47 11.18
N LEU A 254 -0.48 -5.23 10.68
CA LEU A 254 -1.31 -4.85 9.53
C LEU A 254 -2.77 -5.26 9.75
N ASP A 255 -3.67 -4.28 9.87
CA ASP A 255 -5.14 -4.43 9.73
C ASP A 255 -5.82 -5.63 10.43
N GLY A 256 -5.29 -6.05 11.59
CA GLY A 256 -5.80 -7.20 12.36
C GLY A 256 -4.76 -8.31 12.57
N MET A 257 -3.67 -8.28 11.82
CA MET A 257 -2.52 -9.17 11.94
C MET A 257 -1.40 -8.55 12.77
N VAL A 258 -0.75 -9.36 13.60
CA VAL A 258 0.43 -8.98 14.39
C VAL A 258 1.46 -10.09 14.30
N LYS A 259 2.70 -9.74 13.93
CA LYS A 259 3.85 -10.64 13.93
C LYS A 259 4.91 -10.15 14.91
N ARG A 260 5.39 -11.03 15.77
CA ARG A 260 6.42 -10.74 16.78
C ARG A 260 7.57 -11.74 16.69
N ARG A 261 8.80 -11.22 16.75
CA ARG A 261 10.02 -12.02 16.89
C ARG A 261 10.37 -12.11 18.36
N PHE A 262 10.48 -13.32 18.85
CA PHE A 262 11.05 -13.62 20.14
C PHE A 262 12.45 -14.21 19.95
N THR A 263 13.41 -13.72 20.73
CA THR A 263 14.79 -14.20 20.72
C THR A 263 15.26 -14.38 22.15
N MET A 264 15.80 -15.55 22.48
CA MET A 264 16.42 -15.82 23.76
C MET A 264 17.73 -16.59 23.58
N PRO A 265 18.70 -16.49 24.52
CA PRO A 265 19.91 -17.30 24.47
C PRO A 265 19.59 -18.78 24.50
N ASN A 266 20.27 -19.55 23.65
CA ASN A 266 20.20 -20.99 23.68
C ASN A 266 21.03 -21.53 24.84
N LYS A 267 20.39 -22.28 25.75
CA LYS A 267 21.08 -22.88 26.90
C LYS A 267 22.06 -23.99 26.50
N ASN A 268 21.86 -24.58 25.33
CA ASN A 268 22.69 -25.66 24.81
C ASN A 268 23.86 -25.15 23.96
N PHE A 269 24.00 -23.83 23.80
CA PHE A 269 25.07 -23.24 22.99
C PHE A 269 26.44 -23.54 23.59
N VAL A 270 27.34 -24.07 22.75
CA VAL A 270 28.75 -24.25 23.07
C VAL A 270 29.54 -23.37 22.13
N SER A 271 30.26 -22.39 22.67
CA SER A 271 31.16 -21.56 21.86
C SER A 271 32.20 -22.45 21.20
N GLY A 272 32.37 -22.30 19.88
CA GLY A 272 33.43 -22.99 19.15
C GLY A 272 34.76 -22.77 19.86
N THR A 273 35.33 -23.84 20.41
CA THR A 273 36.67 -23.79 20.97
C THR A 273 37.61 -23.92 19.80
N ASN A 274 38.44 -22.90 19.55
CA ASN A 274 39.43 -22.97 18.50
C ASN A 274 40.44 -24.06 18.88
N ILE A 275 40.42 -25.18 18.14
CA ILE A 275 41.32 -26.33 18.34
C ILE A 275 42.52 -26.29 17.39
N PHE A 276 42.75 -25.15 16.75
CA PHE A 276 43.89 -24.86 15.87
C PHE A 276 44.67 -23.66 16.41
#